data_AF-A0A3M1Q0D0-F1
#
_entry.id   AF-A0A3M1Q0D0-F1
#
_cell.length_a   1.000
_cell.length_b   1.000
_cell.length_c   1.000
_cell.angle_alpha   90.00
_cell.angle_beta   90.00
_cell.angle_gamma   90.00
#
_symmetry.space_group_name_H-M   'P 1'
#
loop_
_entity.id
_entity.type
_entity.pdbx_description
1 polymer ?
#
loop_
_entity_poly.entity_id
_entity_poly.type
_entity_poly.pdbx_seq_one_letter_code
_entity_poly.pdbx_strand_id
1 'polypeptide(L)'
;MRCAYIDCFSGVAGDMLLAALLDAGLDENALRSAIERLGLPGVSLNVETVQRHGIAAKRAIVGLPSKSSRVHRHLPQIEKIIRDAALPARATENALRVFHRLAVAEAAVHGTTPEKVHFHEVGADDAIVDIVGVCYG
;
A
#
# COMPACT_ATOMS: atom_id res chain seq x y z
N MET A 1 -5.10 -21.24 6.39
CA MET A 1 -3.65 -21.03 6.61
C MET A 1 -3.46 -20.22 7.89
N ARG A 2 -2.43 -20.50 8.72
CA ARG A 2 -2.16 -19.73 9.96
C ARG A 2 -0.91 -18.85 9.88
N CYS A 3 -0.07 -19.05 8.86
CA CYS A 3 1.17 -18.32 8.65
C CYS A 3 1.45 -18.24 7.15
N ALA A 4 1.90 -17.08 6.68
CA ALA A 4 2.47 -16.87 5.35
C ALA A 4 3.97 -16.60 5.53
N TYR A 5 4.80 -17.26 4.72
CA TYR A 5 6.24 -17.04 4.68
C TYR A 5 6.57 -16.32 3.38
N ILE A 6 7.27 -15.19 3.48
CA ILE A 6 7.63 -14.34 2.36
C ILE A 6 9.15 -14.37 2.23
N ASP A 7 9.65 -15.07 1.20
CA ASP A 7 11.07 -15.06 0.86
C ASP A 7 11.37 -13.90 -0.10
N CYS A 8 11.84 -12.79 0.47
CA CYS A 8 12.18 -11.56 -0.25
C CYS A 8 13.68 -11.29 -0.26
N PHE A 9 14.50 -12.29 -0.63
CA PHE A 9 15.96 -12.14 -0.67
C PHE A 9 16.44 -10.91 -1.48
N SER A 10 15.68 -10.50 -2.50
CA SER A 10 15.94 -9.30 -3.32
C SER A 10 14.85 -8.22 -3.19
N GLY A 11 14.00 -8.30 -2.17
CA GLY A 11 12.83 -7.46 -2.01
C GLY A 11 11.59 -7.94 -2.78
N VAL A 12 10.47 -7.25 -2.57
CA VAL A 12 9.21 -7.42 -3.31
C VAL A 12 8.52 -6.06 -3.41
N ALA A 13 7.96 -5.75 -4.58
CA ALA A 13 7.15 -4.55 -4.76
C ALA A 13 5.80 -4.69 -4.06
N GLY A 14 5.19 -3.56 -3.67
CA GLY A 14 3.92 -3.56 -2.93
C GLY A 14 2.78 -4.21 -3.71
N ASP A 15 2.62 -3.81 -4.96
CA ASP A 15 1.67 -4.40 -5.91
C ASP A 15 1.86 -5.91 -6.12
N MET A 16 3.10 -6.40 -6.17
CA MET A 16 3.42 -7.82 -6.27
C MET A 16 2.99 -8.59 -5.01
N LEU A 17 3.25 -8.04 -3.83
CA LEU A 17 2.84 -8.66 -2.57
C LEU A 17 1.31 -8.64 -2.42
N LEU A 18 0.66 -7.54 -2.81
CA LEU A 18 -0.80 -7.43 -2.84
C LEU A 18 -1.42 -8.47 -3.78
N ALA A 19 -0.85 -8.63 -4.98
CA ALA A 19 -1.29 -9.62 -5.95
C ALA A 19 -1.14 -11.05 -5.41
N ALA A 20 -0.04 -11.34 -4.69
CA ALA A 20 0.18 -12.64 -4.06
C ALA A 20 -0.88 -12.94 -2.97
N LEU A 21 -1.28 -11.95 -2.17
CA LEU A 21 -2.35 -12.10 -1.18
C LEU A 21 -3.71 -12.36 -1.84
N LEU A 22 -4.02 -11.65 -2.93
CA LEU A 22 -5.21 -11.88 -3.75
C LEU A 22 -5.23 -13.27 -4.38
N ASP A 23 -4.07 -13.81 -4.76
CA ASP A 23 -3.96 -15.15 -5.30
C ASP A 23 -4.07 -16.22 -4.21
N ALA A 24 -3.61 -15.90 -3.00
CA ALA A 24 -3.73 -16.74 -1.80
C ALA A 24 -5.14 -16.77 -1.17
N GLY A 25 -6.09 -16.01 -1.71
CA GLY A 25 -7.51 -16.05 -1.31
C GLY A 25 -8.03 -14.83 -0.55
N LEU A 26 -7.30 -13.71 -0.55
CA LEU A 26 -7.87 -12.44 -0.10
C LEU A 26 -9.08 -12.06 -0.98
N ASP A 27 -10.19 -11.70 -0.35
CA ASP A 27 -11.41 -11.28 -1.05
C ASP A 27 -11.18 -9.94 -1.77
N GLU A 28 -11.25 -9.98 -3.09
CA GLU A 28 -10.99 -8.81 -3.94
C GLU A 28 -12.02 -7.70 -3.75
N ASN A 29 -13.30 -8.04 -3.55
CA ASN A 29 -14.36 -7.04 -3.37
C ASN A 29 -14.18 -6.32 -2.02
N ALA A 30 -13.87 -7.06 -0.96
CA ALA A 30 -13.58 -6.50 0.35
C ALA A 30 -12.36 -5.58 0.32
N LEU A 31 -11.31 -5.97 -0.40
CA LEU A 31 -10.13 -5.12 -0.62
C LEU A 31 -10.47 -3.86 -1.41
N ARG A 32 -11.25 -3.97 -2.50
CA ARG A 32 -11.71 -2.79 -3.28
C ARG A 32 -12.49 -1.82 -2.42
N SER A 33 -13.45 -2.30 -1.62
CA SER A 33 -14.20 -1.46 -0.68
C SER A 33 -13.33 -0.87 0.43
N ALA A 34 -12.23 -1.53 0.84
CA ALA A 34 -11.26 -0.96 1.76
C ALA A 34 -10.46 0.19 1.11
N ILE A 35 -10.01 0.01 -0.13
CA ILE A 35 -9.28 1.04 -0.89
C ILE A 35 -10.16 2.25 -1.19
N GLU A 36 -11.42 2.05 -1.59
CA GLU A 36 -12.37 3.15 -1.83
C GLU A 36 -12.58 4.02 -0.59
N ARG A 37 -12.59 3.41 0.60
CA ARG A 37 -12.72 4.12 1.88
C ARG A 37 -11.52 5.01 2.21
N LEU A 38 -10.36 4.83 1.57
CA LEU A 38 -9.23 5.75 1.69
C LEU A 38 -9.54 7.13 1.09
N GLY A 39 -10.60 7.24 0.26
CA GLY A 39 -11.04 8.53 -0.28
C GLY A 39 -10.01 9.19 -1.20
N LEU A 40 -9.18 8.38 -1.87
CA LEU A 40 -8.17 8.86 -2.83
C LEU A 40 -8.79 9.04 -4.22
N PRO A 41 -9.02 10.28 -4.68
CA PRO A 41 -9.78 10.51 -5.91
C PRO A 41 -9.04 10.00 -7.16
N GLY A 42 -9.75 9.25 -7.99
CA GLY A 42 -9.20 8.73 -9.26
C GLY A 42 -8.28 7.53 -9.10
N VAL A 43 -8.09 7.02 -7.89
CA VAL A 43 -7.39 5.76 -7.63
C VAL A 43 -8.29 4.59 -7.99
N SER A 44 -7.72 3.59 -8.64
CA SER A 44 -8.39 2.33 -8.96
C SER A 44 -7.45 1.15 -8.74
N LEU A 45 -8.03 -0.02 -8.44
CA LEU A 45 -7.30 -1.28 -8.42
C LEU A 45 -7.78 -2.12 -9.59
N ASN A 46 -6.89 -2.59 -10.46
CA ASN A 46 -7.20 -3.62 -11.44
C ASN A 46 -6.45 -4.90 -11.08
N VAL A 47 -7.11 -6.05 -11.17
CA VAL A 47 -6.52 -7.34 -10.87
C VAL A 47 -6.73 -8.24 -12.08
N GLU A 48 -5.65 -8.71 -12.67
CA GLU A 48 -5.69 -9.58 -13.84
C GLU A 48 -4.93 -10.88 -13.58
N THR A 49 -5.38 -11.97 -14.21
CA THR A 49 -4.59 -13.20 -14.25
C THR A 49 -3.60 -13.11 -15.41
N VAL A 50 -2.33 -13.35 -15.12
CA VAL A 50 -1.24 -13.29 -16.09
C VAL A 50 -0.48 -14.62 -16.12
N GLN A 51 0.23 -14.86 -17.22
CA GLN A 51 1.29 -15.87 -17.26
C GLN A 51 2.65 -15.19 -17.32
N ARG A 52 3.54 -15.55 -16.39
CA ARG A 52 4.94 -15.11 -16.37
C ARG A 52 5.84 -16.33 -16.36
N HIS A 53 6.70 -16.45 -17.36
CA HIS A 53 7.60 -17.60 -17.51
C HIS A 53 6.88 -18.97 -17.43
N GLY A 54 5.65 -19.06 -17.96
CA GLY A 54 4.85 -20.28 -17.96
C GLY A 54 4.08 -20.58 -16.66
N ILE A 55 4.14 -19.68 -15.68
CA ILE A 55 3.43 -19.82 -14.40
C ILE A 55 2.25 -18.84 -14.37
N ALA A 56 1.07 -19.34 -14.02
CA ALA A 56 -0.10 -18.50 -13.77
C ALA A 56 0.05 -17.76 -12.44
N ALA A 57 -0.25 -16.47 -12.44
CA ALA A 57 -0.22 -15.62 -11.26
C ALA A 57 -1.26 -14.50 -11.38
N LYS A 58 -1.61 -13.86 -10.28
CA LYS A 58 -2.30 -12.56 -10.31
C LYS A 58 -1.32 -11.42 -10.49
N ARG A 59 -1.80 -10.34 -11.10
CA ARG A 59 -1.14 -9.03 -11.16
C ARG A 59 -2.12 -7.97 -10.68
N ALA A 60 -1.72 -7.23 -9.66
CA ALA A 60 -2.42 -6.05 -9.20
C ALA A 60 -1.83 -4.82 -9.89
N ILE A 61 -2.69 -3.90 -10.32
CA ILE A 61 -2.32 -2.66 -11.00
C ILE A 61 -3.08 -1.53 -10.30
N VAL A 62 -2.35 -0.64 -9.63
CA VAL A 62 -2.94 0.57 -9.04
C VAL A 62 -2.98 1.65 -10.12
N GLY A 63 -4.18 1.97 -10.60
CA GLY A 63 -4.41 3.03 -11.56
C GLY A 63 -4.49 4.38 -10.84
N LEU A 64 -3.68 5.34 -11.30
CA LEU A 64 -3.65 6.72 -10.80
C LEU A 64 -4.28 7.69 -11.82
N PRO A 65 -4.83 8.83 -11.37
CA PRO A 65 -5.40 9.82 -12.29
C PRO A 65 -4.32 10.44 -13.21
N SER A 66 -4.68 10.73 -14.46
CA SER A 66 -3.76 11.19 -15.53
C SER A 66 -3.04 12.52 -15.24
N LYS A 67 -3.53 13.28 -14.26
CA LYS A 67 -2.93 14.51 -13.73
C LYS A 67 -2.61 14.39 -12.23
N SER A 68 -2.13 13.24 -11.80
CA SER A 68 -1.56 13.11 -10.46
C SER A 68 -0.26 13.92 -10.41
N SER A 69 -0.34 15.20 -10.04
CA SER A 69 0.83 15.87 -9.46
C SER A 69 1.18 15.05 -8.24
N ARG A 70 2.41 14.51 -8.13
CA ARG A 70 2.87 13.77 -6.96
C ARG A 70 2.49 14.56 -5.71
N VAL A 71 1.42 14.14 -5.05
CA VAL A 71 0.89 14.86 -3.89
C VAL A 71 1.90 14.58 -2.79
N HIS A 72 2.74 15.57 -2.50
CA HIS A 72 3.65 15.46 -1.38
C HIS A 72 2.83 15.47 -0.10
N ARG A 73 2.80 14.31 0.57
CA ARG A 73 2.15 14.15 1.86
C ARG A 73 3.21 13.99 2.95
N HIS A 74 2.92 14.60 4.08
CA HIS A 74 3.60 14.32 5.34
C HIS A 74 2.92 13.16 6.06
N LEU A 75 3.65 12.55 6.99
CA LEU A 75 3.14 11.47 7.82
C LEU A 75 1.76 11.76 8.43
N PRO A 76 1.47 12.93 9.05
CA PRO A 76 0.15 13.19 9.64
C PRO A 76 -1.01 13.16 8.65
N GLN A 77 -0.78 13.54 7.39
CA GLN A 77 -1.82 13.51 6.36
C GLN A 77 -2.13 12.06 5.94
N ILE A 78 -1.10 11.22 5.83
CA ILE A 78 -1.26 9.80 5.53
C ILE A 78 -1.96 9.09 6.69
N GLU A 79 -1.56 9.37 7.94
CA GLU A 79 -2.23 8.79 9.10
C GLU A 79 -3.71 9.15 9.15
N LYS A 80 -4.06 10.39 8.82
CA LYS A 80 -5.45 10.83 8.74
C LYS A 80 -6.23 10.03 7.69
N ILE A 81 -5.68 9.85 6.49
CA ILE A 81 -6.29 9.04 5.41
C ILE A 81 -6.59 7.62 5.91
N ILE A 82 -5.61 6.97 6.56
CA ILE A 82 -5.74 5.59 7.04
C ILE A 82 -6.79 5.49 8.17
N ARG A 83 -6.83 6.47 9.09
CA ARG A 83 -7.78 6.49 10.21
C ARG A 83 -9.20 6.75 9.73
N ASP A 84 -9.39 7.69 8.80
CA ASP A 84 -10.70 8.05 8.26
C ASP A 84 -11.33 6.91 7.43
N ALA A 85 -10.50 6.03 6.86
CA ALA A 85 -10.96 4.87 6.08
C ALA A 85 -11.69 3.80 6.93
N ALA A 86 -11.64 3.89 8.26
CA ALA A 86 -12.33 2.98 9.18
C ALA A 86 -12.11 1.48 8.83
N LEU A 87 -10.86 1.13 8.56
CA LEU A 87 -10.43 -0.23 8.28
C LEU A 87 -10.44 -1.08 9.57
N PRO A 88 -10.38 -2.43 9.48
CA PRO A 88 -10.19 -3.26 10.66
C PRO A 88 -8.97 -2.81 11.47
N ALA A 89 -9.07 -2.83 12.80
CA ALA A 89 -8.04 -2.30 13.71
C ALA A 89 -6.63 -2.82 13.40
N ARG A 90 -6.50 -4.13 13.13
CA ARG A 90 -5.23 -4.76 12.73
C ARG A 90 -4.62 -4.13 11.47
N ALA A 91 -5.44 -3.86 10.45
CA ALA A 91 -4.98 -3.28 9.20
C ALA A 91 -4.55 -1.82 9.39
N THR A 92 -5.36 -1.03 10.11
CA THR A 92 -5.04 0.35 10.48
C THR A 92 -3.74 0.43 11.28
N GLU A 93 -3.60 -0.35 12.35
CA GLU A 93 -2.41 -0.35 13.20
C GLU A 93 -1.15 -0.77 12.44
N ASN A 94 -1.24 -1.81 11.60
CA ASN A 94 -0.11 -2.26 10.80
C ASN A 94 0.31 -1.21 9.76
N ALA A 95 -0.64 -0.61 9.03
CA ALA A 95 -0.33 0.41 8.03
C ALA A 95 0.33 1.64 8.69
N LEU A 96 -0.18 2.13 9.82
CA LEU A 96 0.42 3.23 10.57
C LEU A 96 1.85 2.89 11.03
N ARG A 97 2.09 1.66 11.50
CA ARG A 97 3.44 1.21 11.90
C ARG A 97 4.40 1.15 10.72
N VAL A 98 3.94 0.75 9.53
CA VAL A 98 4.75 0.75 8.31
C VAL A 98 5.14 2.19 7.94
N PHE A 99 4.16 3.10 7.85
CA PHE A 99 4.44 4.51 7.51
C PHE A 99 5.33 5.21 8.52
N HIS A 100 5.15 4.95 9.82
CA HIS A 100 6.05 5.50 10.85
C HIS A 100 7.48 4.98 10.67
N ARG A 101 7.68 3.69 10.37
CA ARG A 101 9.02 3.14 10.09
C ARG A 101 9.66 3.78 8.85
N LEU A 102 8.88 3.99 7.80
CA LEU A 102 9.34 4.69 6.60
C LEU A 102 9.71 6.14 6.93
N ALA A 103 8.89 6.86 7.71
CA ALA A 103 9.20 8.22 8.15
C ALA A 103 10.49 8.29 8.96
N VAL A 104 10.75 7.35 9.86
CA VAL A 104 12.00 7.30 10.63
C VAL A 104 13.21 7.07 9.71
N ALA A 105 13.09 6.17 8.73
CA ALA A 105 14.16 5.91 7.77
C ALA A 105 14.45 7.13 6.89
N GLU A 106 13.41 7.74 6.32
CA GLU A 106 13.50 8.94 5.49
C GLU A 106 14.06 10.13 6.29
N ALA A 107 13.62 10.32 7.54
CA ALA A 107 14.13 11.37 8.41
C ALA A 107 15.63 11.27 8.63
N ALA A 108 16.14 10.04 8.82
CA ALA A 108 17.57 9.79 8.99
C ALA A 108 18.37 10.12 7.72
N VAL A 109 17.87 9.76 6.53
CA VAL A 109 18.52 10.06 5.24
C VAL A 109 18.51 11.56 4.95
N HIS A 110 17.41 12.24 5.29
CA HIS A 110 17.20 13.65 4.99
C HIS A 110 17.64 14.62 6.11
N GLY A 111 18.14 14.12 7.25
CA GLY A 111 18.60 14.95 8.38
C GLY A 111 17.47 15.77 9.02
N THR A 112 16.26 15.23 9.08
CA THR A 112 15.06 15.89 9.64
C THR A 112 14.40 15.04 10.73
N THR A 113 13.19 15.39 11.19
CA THR A 113 12.39 14.58 12.11
C THR A 113 11.26 13.85 11.36
N PRO A 114 10.78 12.69 11.83
CA PRO A 114 9.72 11.92 11.16
C PRO A 114 8.46 12.75 10.83
N GLU A 115 8.11 13.70 11.68
CA GLU A 115 6.94 14.56 11.52
C GLU A 115 7.12 15.60 10.40
N LYS A 116 8.37 15.94 10.10
CA LYS A 116 8.77 16.92 9.07
C LYS A 116 9.19 16.27 7.76
N VAL A 117 9.19 14.94 7.67
CA VAL A 117 9.52 14.23 6.43
C VAL A 117 8.50 14.57 5.35
N HIS A 118 8.99 15.02 4.21
CA HIS A 118 8.24 15.05 2.96
C HIS A 118 8.48 13.73 2.24
N PHE A 119 7.45 12.89 2.12
CA PHE A 119 7.59 11.69 1.31
C PHE A 119 7.61 12.07 -0.17
N HIS A 120 8.74 11.82 -0.82
CA HIS A 120 8.91 12.11 -2.25
C HIS A 120 8.32 11.00 -3.13
N GLU A 121 8.42 9.75 -2.67
CA GLU A 121 7.95 8.55 -3.38
C GLU A 121 6.91 7.78 -2.56
N VAL A 122 7.13 7.65 -1.26
CA VAL A 122 6.29 6.85 -0.35
C VAL A 122 4.93 7.49 -0.01
N GLY A 123 4.75 8.78 -0.27
CA GLY A 123 3.52 9.52 0.02
C GLY A 123 2.50 9.52 -1.12
N ALA A 124 2.86 8.90 -2.24
CA ALA A 124 2.03 8.80 -3.42
C ALA A 124 0.87 7.82 -3.19
N ASP A 125 -0.18 7.98 -4.00
CA ASP A 125 -1.42 7.22 -3.84
C ASP A 125 -1.22 5.72 -4.04
N ASP A 126 -0.32 5.31 -4.94
CA ASP A 126 0.06 3.91 -5.17
C ASP A 126 0.72 3.29 -3.94
N ALA A 127 1.68 3.98 -3.32
CA ALA A 127 2.33 3.50 -2.10
C ALA A 127 1.33 3.35 -0.93
N ILE A 128 0.35 4.26 -0.82
CA ILE A 128 -0.72 4.15 0.18
C ILE A 128 -1.59 2.92 -0.09
N VAL A 129 -2.02 2.71 -1.33
CA VAL A 129 -2.83 1.55 -1.71
C VAL A 129 -2.08 0.24 -1.46
N ASP A 130 -0.81 0.17 -1.83
CA ASP A 130 0.02 -1.02 -1.66
C ASP A 130 0.18 -1.39 -0.18
N ILE A 131 0.62 -0.44 0.64
CA ILE A 131 0.86 -0.69 2.08
C ILE A 131 -0.45 -1.04 2.79
N VAL A 132 -1.51 -0.27 2.54
CA VAL A 132 -2.82 -0.51 3.17
C VAL A 132 -3.40 -1.83 2.69
N GLY A 133 -3.35 -2.11 1.39
CA GLY A 133 -3.89 -3.34 0.81
C GLY A 133 -3.19 -4.58 1.35
N VAL A 134 -1.85 -4.54 1.47
CA VAL A 134 -1.06 -5.61 2.07
C VAL A 134 -1.37 -5.77 3.56
N CYS A 135 -1.54 -4.67 4.31
CA CYS A 135 -1.90 -4.74 5.73
C CYS A 135 -3.33 -5.21 5.99
N TYR A 136 -4.21 -5.09 4.98
CA TYR A 136 -5.60 -5.53 5.03
C TYR A 136 -5.75 -7.04 4.88
N GLY A 137 -4.92 -7.67 4.04
CA GLY A 137 -4.84 -9.13 3.89
C GLY A 137 -4.16 -9.86 5.04
#